data_AF-A0A959L676-F1
#
_entry.id   AF-A0A959L676-F1
#
_cell.length_a   1.000
_cell.length_b   1.000
_cell.length_c   1.000
_cell.angle_alpha   90.00
_cell.angle_beta   90.00
_cell.angle_gamma   90.00
#
_symmetry.space_group_name_H-M   'P 1'
#
loop_
_entity.id
_entity.type
_entity.pdbx_description
1 polymer ?
#
loop_
_entity_poly.entity_id
_entity_poly.type
_entity_poly.pdbx_seq_one_letter_code
_entity_poly.pdbx_strand_id
1 'polypeptide(L)'
;MARKAKEIEVSPEEIKELKSWVRSHTESRYSTRAQIILMSLDGKSLDEISKSLNITKAIVNKWRNRFRQNGLDGMDDLPRSGKPPVISAQTKASVIELACSKPEDGYTTWSRSVLVSILGLVNQKWEPSWQRLN
;
A
#
# COMPACT_ATOMS: atom_id res chain seq x y z
N MET A 1 6.64 -19.95 26.03
CA MET A 1 6.68 -18.74 26.87
C MET A 1 6.45 -17.52 25.98
N ALA A 2 5.52 -16.63 26.35
CA ALA A 2 5.24 -15.42 25.56
C ALA A 2 6.45 -14.48 25.61
N ARG A 3 7.03 -14.14 24.46
CA ARG A 3 8.12 -13.17 24.35
C ARG A 3 7.58 -11.82 24.86
N LYS A 4 8.15 -11.27 25.95
CA LYS A 4 7.76 -9.94 26.46
C LYS A 4 8.00 -8.93 25.34
N ALA A 5 6.98 -8.17 25.00
CA ALA A 5 7.05 -7.22 23.91
C ALA A 5 7.94 -6.03 24.34
N LYS A 6 8.82 -5.56 23.45
CA LYS A 6 9.70 -4.40 23.73
C LYS A 6 8.83 -3.18 24.07
N GLU A 7 9.23 -2.41 25.09
CA GLU A 7 8.51 -1.21 25.57
C GLU A 7 8.37 -0.18 24.45
N ILE A 8 7.22 0.49 24.44
CA ILE A 8 6.88 1.57 23.52
C ILE A 8 6.84 2.83 24.39
N GLU A 9 7.77 3.75 24.16
CA GLU A 9 7.73 5.08 24.77
C GLU A 9 6.70 5.92 24.02
N VAL A 10 5.78 6.55 24.76
CA VAL A 10 4.64 7.31 24.21
C VAL A 10 4.39 8.54 25.06
N SER A 11 4.22 9.70 24.43
CA SER A 11 3.89 10.93 25.13
C SER A 11 2.42 10.96 25.57
N PRO A 12 2.05 11.73 26.61
CA PRO A 12 0.66 11.93 27.00
C PRO A 12 -0.22 12.50 25.87
N GLU A 13 0.36 13.32 25.00
CA GLU A 13 -0.30 13.92 23.84
C GLU A 13 -0.61 12.85 22.79
N GLU A 14 0.34 11.96 22.50
CA GLU A 14 0.13 10.82 21.60
C GLU A 14 -0.94 9.87 22.13
N ILE A 15 -0.98 9.61 23.45
CA ILE A 15 -2.05 8.81 24.06
C ILE A 15 -3.42 9.46 23.84
N LYS A 16 -3.51 10.78 23.99
CA LYS A 16 -4.75 11.53 23.77
C LYS A 16 -5.20 11.41 22.31
N GLU A 17 -4.27 11.52 21.37
CA GLU A 17 -4.55 11.40 19.94
C GLU A 17 -4.98 9.97 19.56
N LEU A 18 -4.27 8.95 20.04
CA LEU A 18 -4.66 7.55 19.86
C LEU A 18 -6.07 7.27 20.38
N LYS A 19 -6.43 7.82 21.56
CA LYS A 19 -7.79 7.71 22.12
C LYS A 19 -8.83 8.42 21.25
N SER A 20 -8.47 9.55 20.64
CA SER A 20 -9.32 10.26 19.68
C SER A 20 -9.60 9.38 18.45
N TRP A 21 -8.57 8.74 17.89
CA TRP A 21 -8.70 7.86 16.73
C TRP A 21 -9.55 6.61 16.99
N VAL A 22 -9.51 6.06 18.20
CA VAL A 22 -10.40 4.95 18.58
C VAL A 22 -11.87 5.37 18.56
N ARG A 23 -12.17 6.60 18.98
CA ARG A 23 -13.53 7.16 19.04
C ARG A 23 -14.04 7.65 17.68
N SER A 24 -13.14 8.01 16.78
CA SER A 24 -13.50 8.52 15.45
C SER A 24 -14.08 7.41 14.58
N HIS A 25 -15.28 7.65 14.04
CA HIS A 25 -15.97 6.72 13.14
C HIS A 25 -15.61 6.92 11.66
N THR A 26 -14.92 8.01 11.32
CA THR A 26 -14.65 8.38 9.92
C THR A 26 -13.65 7.43 9.27
N GLU A 27 -12.74 6.83 10.05
CA GLU A 27 -11.68 5.97 9.53
C GLU A 27 -11.39 4.77 10.43
N SER A 28 -12.19 3.72 10.26
CA SER A 28 -12.08 2.43 10.98
C SER A 28 -10.65 1.86 11.04
N ARG A 29 -9.81 2.13 10.02
CA ARG A 29 -8.42 1.64 9.96
C ARG A 29 -7.54 2.25 11.05
N TYR A 30 -7.67 3.55 11.34
CA TYR A 30 -6.92 4.21 12.41
C TYR A 30 -7.38 3.73 13.78
N SER A 31 -8.68 3.46 13.95
CA SER A 31 -9.23 2.92 15.19
C SER A 31 -8.59 1.58 15.58
N THR A 32 -8.51 0.60 14.66
CA THR A 32 -7.85 -0.69 14.96
C THR A 32 -6.36 -0.54 15.25
N ARG A 33 -5.66 0.33 14.51
CA ARG A 33 -4.22 0.59 14.74
C ARG A 33 -4.00 1.22 16.11
N ALA A 34 -4.81 2.21 16.48
CA ALA A 34 -4.72 2.88 17.77
C ALA A 34 -5.03 1.92 18.93
N GLN A 35 -6.04 1.04 18.79
CA GLN A 35 -6.34 -0.01 19.77
C GLN A 35 -5.14 -0.94 20.00
N ILE A 36 -4.42 -1.33 18.95
CA ILE A 36 -3.20 -2.15 19.08
C ILE A 36 -2.16 -1.47 19.99
N ILE A 37 -1.92 -0.17 19.79
CA ILE A 37 -0.92 0.58 20.56
C ILE A 37 -1.40 0.77 21.99
N LEU A 38 -2.64 1.23 22.20
CA LEU A 38 -3.21 1.43 23.54
C LEU A 38 -3.18 0.14 24.38
N MET A 39 -3.62 -1.00 23.81
CA MET A 39 -3.55 -2.28 24.51
C MET A 39 -2.10 -2.72 24.79
N SER A 40 -1.15 -2.36 23.92
CA SER A 40 0.28 -2.62 24.16
C SER A 40 0.82 -1.79 25.32
N LEU A 41 0.34 -0.55 25.49
CA LEU A 41 0.69 0.33 26.62
C LEU A 41 0.08 -0.16 27.92
N ASP A 42 -1.12 -0.77 27.85
CA ASP A 42 -1.76 -1.46 28.97
C ASP A 42 -1.06 -2.79 29.34
N GLY A 43 0.09 -3.09 28.74
CA GLY A 43 0.90 -4.27 29.03
C GLY A 43 0.39 -5.57 28.43
N LYS A 44 -0.60 -5.53 27.53
CA LYS A 44 -1.12 -6.73 26.87
C LYS A 44 -0.08 -7.34 25.93
N SER A 45 -0.01 -8.66 25.94
CA SER A 45 0.83 -9.44 25.04
C SER A 45 0.27 -9.42 23.61
N LEU A 46 1.13 -9.72 22.63
CA LEU A 46 0.71 -9.83 21.22
C LEU A 46 -0.40 -10.87 21.01
N ASP A 47 -0.45 -11.91 21.84
CA ASP A 47 -1.47 -12.97 21.78
C ASP A 47 -2.83 -12.46 22.27
N GLU A 48 -2.85 -11.73 23.38
CA GLU A 48 -4.08 -11.13 23.92
C GLU A 48 -4.66 -10.08 22.97
N ILE A 49 -3.81 -9.21 22.41
CA ILE A 49 -4.24 -8.18 21.44
C ILE A 49 -4.79 -8.84 20.18
N SER A 50 -4.07 -9.84 19.65
CA SER A 50 -4.48 -10.61 18.46
C SER A 50 -5.86 -11.23 18.64
N LYS A 51 -6.12 -11.85 19.80
CA LYS A 51 -7.42 -12.45 20.14
C LYS A 51 -8.50 -11.40 20.32
N SER A 52 -8.22 -10.32 21.06
CA SER A 52 -9.21 -9.28 21.36
C SER A 52 -9.68 -8.52 20.13
N LEU A 53 -8.79 -8.30 19.15
CA LEU A 53 -9.09 -7.53 17.94
C LEU A 53 -9.37 -8.42 16.72
N ASN A 54 -9.33 -9.75 16.87
CA ASN A 54 -9.48 -10.73 15.80
C ASN A 54 -8.55 -10.47 14.59
N ILE A 55 -7.27 -10.21 14.87
CA ILE A 55 -6.23 -9.95 13.86
C ILE A 55 -5.01 -10.84 14.10
N THR A 56 -4.14 -11.01 13.11
CA THR A 56 -2.94 -11.82 13.27
C THR A 56 -1.86 -11.10 14.09
N LYS A 57 -1.04 -11.86 14.82
CA LYS A 57 0.14 -11.35 15.57
C LYS A 57 1.11 -10.56 14.68
N ALA A 58 1.20 -10.92 13.40
CA ALA A 58 2.03 -10.22 12.42
C ALA A 58 1.57 -8.77 12.21
N ILE A 59 0.25 -8.54 12.15
CA ILE A 59 -0.34 -7.20 12.05
C ILE A 59 -0.06 -6.39 13.32
N VAL A 60 -0.26 -7.01 14.49
CA VAL A 60 0.04 -6.37 15.79
C VAL A 60 1.51 -5.93 15.83
N ASN A 61 2.43 -6.84 15.50
CA ASN A 61 3.86 -6.55 15.52
C ASN A 61 4.26 -5.49 14.49
N LYS A 62 3.65 -5.50 13.29
CA LYS A 62 3.87 -4.48 12.26
C LYS A 62 3.58 -3.08 12.79
N TRP A 63 2.40 -2.87 13.37
CA TRP A 63 1.99 -1.54 13.83
C TRP A 63 2.77 -1.10 15.06
N ARG A 64 3.03 -2.00 16.02
CA ARG A 64 3.93 -1.69 17.16
C ARG A 64 5.31 -1.25 16.69
N ASN A 65 5.90 -1.94 15.71
CA ASN A 65 7.23 -1.58 15.21
C ASN A 65 7.22 -0.25 14.46
N ARG A 66 6.16 0.06 13.72
CA ARG A 66 6.04 1.35 13.03
C ARG A 66 5.86 2.51 14.00
N PHE A 67 4.97 2.35 14.97
CA PHE A 67 4.76 3.35 16.02
C PHE A 67 6.07 3.58 16.80
N ARG A 68 6.80 2.52 17.17
CA ARG A 68 8.09 2.67 17.87
C ARG A 68 9.15 3.41 17.04
N GLN A 69 9.06 3.39 15.71
CA GLN A 69 10.04 4.04 14.84
C GLN A 69 9.69 5.51 14.60
N ASN A 70 8.40 5.80 14.38
CA ASN A 70 7.96 7.08 13.83
C ASN A 70 6.79 7.71 14.62
N GLY A 71 6.43 7.19 15.80
CA GLY A 71 5.28 7.66 16.58
C GLY A 71 3.96 7.59 15.80
N LEU A 72 3.16 8.64 15.91
CA LEU A 72 1.89 8.80 15.19
C LEU A 72 2.08 8.81 13.66
N ASP A 73 3.16 9.39 13.14
CA ASP A 73 3.44 9.44 11.69
C ASP A 73 3.67 8.03 11.11
N GLY A 74 4.05 7.06 11.96
CA GLY A 74 4.18 5.66 11.58
C GLY A 74 2.85 4.94 11.34
N MET A 75 1.73 5.57 11.68
CA MET A 75 0.41 4.95 11.66
C MET A 75 -0.31 5.07 10.32
N ASP A 76 0.30 5.75 9.34
CA ASP A 76 -0.23 5.91 8.00
C ASP A 76 0.08 4.73 7.08
N ASP A 77 -0.74 4.59 6.02
CA ASP A 77 -0.40 3.70 4.91
C ASP A 77 0.81 4.27 4.17
N LEU A 78 1.83 3.43 3.93
CA LEU A 78 2.93 3.85 3.05
C LEU A 78 2.41 3.99 1.62
N PRO A 79 3.01 4.90 0.82
CA PRO A 79 2.74 5.00 -0.60
C PRO A 79 2.82 3.61 -1.24
N ARG A 80 1.72 3.18 -1.87
CA ARG A 80 1.70 1.89 -2.56
C ARG A 80 2.58 2.03 -3.80
N SER A 81 3.66 1.25 -3.88
CA SER A 81 4.60 1.26 -5.03
C SER A 81 3.95 0.89 -6.37
N GLY A 82 2.69 0.43 -6.38
CA GLY A 82 1.98 0.00 -7.58
C GLY A 82 2.63 -1.18 -8.30
N LYS A 83 1.97 -1.70 -9.32
CA LYS A 83 2.63 -2.58 -10.29
C LYS A 83 3.52 -1.69 -11.18
N PRO A 84 4.81 -2.01 -11.36
CA PRO A 84 5.64 -1.29 -12.32
C PRO A 84 4.95 -1.27 -13.70
N PRO A 85 4.98 -0.13 -14.43
CA PRO A 85 4.36 -0.05 -15.74
C PRO A 85 5.02 -1.06 -16.69
N VAL A 86 4.21 -1.85 -17.37
CA VAL A 86 4.67 -2.90 -18.30
C VAL A 86 5.13 -2.29 -19.62
N ILE A 87 4.54 -1.17 -20.02
CA ILE A 87 4.86 -0.44 -21.25
C ILE A 87 5.64 0.83 -20.92
N SER A 88 6.62 1.17 -21.75
CA SER A 88 7.43 2.38 -21.58
C SER A 88 6.57 3.65 -21.77
N ALA A 89 7.04 4.78 -21.23
CA ALA A 89 6.37 6.06 -21.44
C ALA A 89 6.29 6.45 -22.93
N GLN A 90 7.34 6.10 -23.70
CA GLN A 90 7.36 6.32 -25.15
C GLN A 90 6.29 5.48 -25.87
N THR A 91 6.18 4.19 -25.55
CA THR A 91 5.13 3.34 -26.12
C THR A 91 3.74 3.86 -25.77
N LYS A 92 3.53 4.36 -24.53
CA LYS A 92 2.26 5.01 -24.14
C LYS A 92 1.97 6.24 -24.99
N ALA A 93 2.98 7.10 -25.20
CA ALA A 93 2.82 8.31 -25.99
C ALA A 93 2.43 7.97 -27.44
N SER A 94 3.10 7.00 -28.08
CA SER A 94 2.77 6.56 -29.44
C SER A 94 1.35 5.96 -29.54
N VAL A 95 0.90 5.22 -28.52
CA VAL A 95 -0.48 4.70 -28.47
C VAL A 95 -1.48 5.85 -28.36
N ILE A 96 -1.23 6.83 -27.50
CA ILE A 96 -2.12 7.99 -27.31
C ILE A 96 -2.19 8.83 -28.58
N GLU A 97 -1.03 9.15 -29.17
CA GLU A 97 -0.92 9.92 -30.40
C GLU A 97 -1.69 9.26 -31.55
N LEU A 98 -1.46 7.96 -31.78
CA LEU A 98 -2.15 7.22 -32.82
C LEU A 98 -3.65 7.11 -32.54
N ALA A 99 -4.06 6.84 -31.29
CA ALA A 99 -5.47 6.75 -30.93
C ALA A 99 -6.23 8.09 -31.08
N CYS A 100 -5.52 9.22 -31.04
CA CYS A 100 -6.08 10.56 -31.23
C CYS A 100 -6.10 11.01 -32.70
N SER A 101 -5.46 10.27 -33.62
CA SER A 101 -5.52 10.59 -35.06
C SER A 101 -6.71 9.89 -35.73
N LYS A 102 -6.97 10.22 -37.00
CA LYS A 102 -8.02 9.54 -37.79
C LYS A 102 -7.51 8.14 -38.19
N PRO A 103 -8.31 7.08 -38.03
CA PRO A 103 -7.94 5.77 -38.52
C PRO A 103 -7.71 5.76 -40.04
N GLU A 104 -6.57 5.24 -40.45
CA GLU A 104 -6.23 4.96 -41.85
C GLU A 104 -6.82 3.60 -42.27
N ASP A 105 -6.67 3.18 -43.53
CA ASP A 105 -7.08 1.85 -44.04
C ASP A 105 -8.57 1.48 -43.89
N GLY A 106 -9.48 2.45 -43.97
CA GLY A 106 -10.92 2.19 -44.05
C GLY A 106 -11.58 1.81 -42.73
N TYR A 107 -10.85 1.91 -41.61
CA TYR A 107 -11.45 1.79 -40.28
C TYR A 107 -12.24 3.05 -39.93
N THR A 108 -13.42 2.87 -39.32
CA THR A 108 -14.20 4.00 -38.79
C THR A 108 -13.77 4.39 -37.37
N THR A 109 -13.11 3.47 -36.66
CA THR A 109 -12.63 3.64 -35.27
C THR A 109 -11.36 2.84 -35.03
N TRP A 110 -10.49 3.34 -34.16
CA TRP A 110 -9.36 2.56 -33.66
C TRP A 110 -9.81 1.39 -32.78
N SER A 111 -9.34 0.19 -33.09
CA SER A 111 -9.45 -0.96 -32.19
C SER A 111 -8.08 -1.26 -31.56
N ARG A 112 -8.09 -1.90 -30.39
CA ARG A 112 -6.86 -2.31 -29.70
C ARG A 112 -5.94 -3.14 -30.60
N SER A 113 -6.51 -4.10 -31.35
CA SER A 113 -5.74 -4.98 -32.23
C SER A 113 -5.09 -4.21 -33.39
N VAL A 114 -5.80 -3.22 -33.94
CA VAL A 114 -5.26 -2.36 -35.01
C VAL A 114 -4.11 -1.51 -34.49
N LEU A 115 -4.29 -0.83 -33.34
CA LEU A 115 -3.22 -0.03 -32.73
C LEU A 115 -1.97 -0.88 -32.40
N VAL A 116 -2.17 -2.10 -31.87
CA VAL A 116 -1.08 -3.03 -31.57
C VAL A 116 -0.35 -3.48 -32.85
N SER A 117 -1.10 -3.73 -33.93
CA SER A 117 -0.53 -4.13 -35.21
C SER A 117 0.30 -3.01 -35.83
N ILE A 118 -0.24 -1.80 -35.90
CA ILE A 118 0.43 -0.63 -36.50
C ILE A 118 1.68 -0.26 -35.70
N LEU A 119 1.61 -0.30 -34.38
CA LEU A 119 2.73 0.04 -33.50
C LEU A 119 3.71 -1.12 -33.29
N GLY A 120 3.50 -2.27 -33.94
CA GLY A 120 4.38 -3.44 -33.82
C GLY A 120 4.47 -4.00 -32.40
N LEU A 121 3.42 -3.85 -31.58
CA LEU A 121 3.42 -4.22 -30.16
C LEU A 121 3.10 -5.72 -29.91
N VAL A 122 3.14 -6.53 -30.97
CA VAL A 122 2.93 -7.99 -30.90
C VAL A 122 4.18 -8.61 -30.27
N ASN A 123 4.12 -8.89 -28.97
CA ASN A 123 5.21 -9.44 -28.14
C ASN A 123 6.24 -8.44 -27.62
N GLN A 124 5.81 -7.35 -26.96
CA GLN A 124 6.72 -6.67 -26.03
C GLN A 124 7.07 -7.66 -24.89
N LYS A 125 8.28 -8.24 -24.95
CA LYS A 125 8.74 -9.27 -24.01
C LYS A 125 8.69 -8.77 -22.57
N TRP A 126 8.19 -9.64 -21.70
CA TRP A 126 8.24 -9.46 -20.25
C TRP A 126 9.70 -9.53 -19.79
N GLU A 127 10.29 -8.38 -19.47
CA GLU A 127 11.58 -8.28 -18.79
C GLU A 127 11.32 -7.94 -17.31
N PRO A 128 11.48 -8.91 -16.40
CA PRO A 128 11.20 -8.68 -15.00
C PRO A 128 12.12 -7.63 -14.40
N SER A 129 11.58 -6.78 -13.53
CA SER A 129 12.32 -5.65 -12.94
C SER A 129 13.57 -6.04 -12.15
N TRP A 130 13.75 -7.31 -11.76
CA TRP A 130 14.95 -7.80 -11.07
C TRP A 130 16.14 -8.07 -11.99
N GLN A 131 15.97 -8.09 -13.32
CA GLN A 131 17.09 -8.23 -14.27
C GLN A 131 17.82 -6.91 -14.58
N ARG A 132 17.34 -5.77 -14.07
CA ARG A 132 17.95 -4.44 -14.25
C ARG A 132 18.88 -3.99 -13.11
N LEU A 133 19.18 -4.88 -12.17
CA LEU A 133 20.16 -4.63 -11.11
C LEU A 133 21.48 -5.34 -11.48
N ASN A 134 22.34 -4.64 -12.21
CA ASN A 134 23.77 -4.92 -12.33
C ASN A 134 24.52 -3.58 -12.23
#